data_AF-A0A6L9M3R1-F1
#
_entry.id   AF-A0A6L9M3R1-F1
#
_cell.length_a   1.000
_cell.length_b   1.000
_cell.length_c   1.000
_cell.angle_alpha   90.00
_cell.angle_beta   90.00
_cell.angle_gamma   90.00
#
_symmetry.space_group_name_H-M   'P 1'
#
loop_
_entity.id
_entity.type
_entity.pdbx_description
1 polymer ?
#
loop_
_entity_poly.entity_id
_entity_poly.type
_entity_poly.pdbx_seq_one_letter_code
_entity_poly.pdbx_strand_id
1 'polypeptide(L)'
;MRFVRAAPWPYMTGVASLLFAFGLKGAGLLHWNAGDIPRAVLFGCWGGGWLIVALFAMADGVSRHREYRRIKGMLLKYGFNERLMEPLARSRCQRDAALHAARESGHYDRARSYFRKLGYRWYHILPDTVVHRPFSFVSPSFLRSSFMPGKKARKGL
;
A
#
# COMPACT_ATOMS: atom_id res chain seq x y z
N MET A 1 -8.66 12.76 -13.16
CA MET A 1 -7.87 12.49 -11.93
C MET A 1 -8.51 11.39 -11.04
N ARG A 2 -8.53 10.12 -11.48
CA ARG A 2 -9.02 8.98 -10.66
C ARG A 2 -7.91 8.22 -9.93
N PHE A 3 -6.67 8.46 -10.32
CA PHE A 3 -5.48 7.78 -9.80
C PHE A 3 -5.21 8.12 -8.33
N VAL A 4 -5.26 9.41 -7.98
CA VAL A 4 -4.97 9.91 -6.64
C VAL A 4 -6.07 9.57 -5.63
N ARG A 5 -7.34 9.50 -6.06
CA ARG A 5 -8.48 9.20 -5.16
C ARG A 5 -8.45 7.79 -4.58
N ALA A 6 -7.87 6.84 -5.30
CA ALA A 6 -7.78 5.45 -4.83
C ALA A 6 -6.69 5.25 -3.75
N ALA A 7 -5.68 6.12 -3.70
CA ALA A 7 -4.56 6.01 -2.76
C ALA A 7 -3.94 7.38 -2.44
N PRO A 8 -4.66 8.32 -1.82
CA PRO A 8 -4.15 9.68 -1.60
C PRO A 8 -2.93 9.68 -0.68
N TRP A 9 -2.94 8.86 0.36
CA TRP A 9 -1.87 8.83 1.37
C TRP A 9 -0.51 8.40 0.80
N PRO A 10 -0.37 7.26 0.10
CA PRO A 10 0.93 6.89 -0.48
C PRO A 10 1.48 7.93 -1.46
N TYR A 11 0.63 8.57 -2.27
CA TYR A 11 1.08 9.62 -3.19
C TYR A 11 1.51 10.89 -2.45
N MET A 12 0.76 11.31 -1.42
CA MET A 12 1.15 12.45 -0.58
C MET A 12 2.48 12.19 0.13
N THR A 13 2.62 11.02 0.76
CA THR A 13 3.88 10.62 1.40
C THR A 13 5.02 10.54 0.39
N GLY A 14 4.76 10.01 -0.80
CA GLY A 14 5.76 9.93 -1.88
C GLY A 14 6.23 11.31 -2.33
N VAL A 15 5.31 12.24 -2.59
CA VAL A 15 5.63 13.61 -3.01
C VAL A 15 6.36 14.36 -1.89
N ALA A 16 5.87 14.29 -0.65
CA ALA A 16 6.51 14.94 0.49
C ALA A 16 7.94 14.41 0.70
N SER A 17 8.12 13.09 0.64
CA SER A 17 9.44 12.45 0.77
C SER A 17 10.37 12.85 -0.38
N LEU A 18 9.84 12.99 -1.59
CA LEU A 18 10.60 13.42 -2.75
C LEU A 18 11.09 14.87 -2.61
N LEU A 19 10.21 15.78 -2.17
CA LEU A 19 10.57 17.17 -1.88
C LEU A 19 11.65 17.25 -0.79
N PHE A 20 11.49 16.45 0.27
CA PHE A 20 12.47 16.38 1.36
C PHE A 20 13.81 15.84 0.88
N ALA A 21 13.80 14.80 0.04
CA ALA A 21 15.01 14.23 -0.57
C ALA A 21 15.76 15.27 -1.41
N PHE A 22 15.05 16.01 -2.27
CA PHE A 22 15.65 17.07 -3.08
C PHE A 22 16.15 18.24 -2.25
N GLY A 23 15.41 18.66 -1.22
CA GLY A 23 15.85 19.72 -0.31
C GLY A 23 17.14 19.36 0.41
N LEU A 24 17.23 18.14 0.95
CA LEU A 24 18.45 17.65 1.61
C LEU A 24 19.62 17.49 0.63
N LYS A 25 19.38 16.98 -0.57
CA LYS A 25 20.42 16.88 -1.61
C LYS A 25 20.92 18.26 -2.04
N GLY A 26 20.04 19.25 -2.17
CA GLY A 26 20.38 20.63 -2.44
C GLY A 26 21.23 21.24 -1.32
N ALA A 27 20.84 21.05 -0.06
CA ALA A 27 21.65 21.46 1.09
C ALA A 27 23.03 20.77 1.11
N GLY A 28 23.09 19.48 0.80
CA GLY A 28 24.34 18.74 0.68
C GLY A 28 25.27 19.29 -0.41
N LEU A 29 24.72 19.68 -1.57
CA LEU A 29 25.46 20.32 -2.66
C LEU A 29 26.03 21.68 -2.25
N LEU A 30 25.28 22.47 -1.48
CA LEU A 30 25.77 23.75 -0.95
C LEU A 30 26.95 23.55 0.00
N HIS A 31 26.88 22.57 0.91
CA HIS A 31 27.98 22.24 1.81
C HIS A 31 29.19 21.65 1.08
N TRP A 32 28.96 20.88 0.00
CA TRP A 32 30.03 20.36 -0.86
C TRP A 32 30.81 21.52 -1.50
N ASN A 33 30.10 22.49 -2.07
CA ASN A 33 30.71 23.66 -2.69
C ASN A 33 31.43 24.57 -1.69
N ALA A 34 30.99 24.59 -0.43
CA ALA A 34 31.65 25.31 0.66
C ALA A 34 32.88 24.57 1.23
N GLY A 35 33.19 23.37 0.76
CA GLY A 35 34.31 22.54 1.24
C GLY A 35 34.02 21.78 2.53
N ASP A 36 32.80 21.83 3.07
CA ASP A 36 32.37 21.09 4.26
C ASP A 36 31.89 19.68 3.86
N ILE A 37 32.86 18.82 3.55
CA ILE A 37 32.65 17.45 3.08
C ILE A 37 31.83 16.60 4.08
N PRO A 38 32.09 16.64 5.41
CA PRO A 38 31.32 15.81 6.36
C PRO A 38 29.83 16.12 6.34
N ARG A 39 29.45 17.40 6.32
CA ARG A 39 28.03 17.79 6.25
C ARG A 39 27.43 17.45 4.89
N ALA A 40 28.17 17.64 3.81
CA ALA A 40 27.73 17.28 2.47
C ALA A 40 27.37 15.79 2.35
N VAL A 41 28.21 14.90 2.89
CA VAL A 41 27.96 13.45 2.90
C VAL A 41 26.74 13.11 3.76
N LEU A 42 26.62 13.69 4.97
CA LEU A 42 25.47 13.45 5.85
C LEU A 42 24.14 13.80 5.18
N PHE A 43 24.04 15.00 4.60
CA PHE A 43 22.84 15.43 3.87
C PHE A 43 22.59 14.59 2.62
N GLY A 44 23.65 14.19 1.91
CA GLY A 44 23.56 13.30 0.75
C GLY A 44 23.02 11.91 1.09
N CYS A 45 23.49 11.29 2.18
CA CYS A 45 23.02 10.00 2.68
C CYS A 45 21.57 10.06 3.16
N TRP A 46 21.23 11.07 3.97
CA TRP A 46 19.86 11.24 4.48
C TRP A 46 18.88 11.52 3.33
N GLY A 47 19.26 12.36 2.38
CA GLY A 47 18.47 12.60 1.16
C GLY A 47 18.30 11.34 0.31
N GLY A 48 19.31 10.48 0.23
CA GLY A 48 19.21 9.16 -0.39
C GLY A 48 18.15 8.26 0.28
N GLY A 49 18.13 8.23 1.62
CA GLY A 49 17.11 7.50 2.38
C GLY A 49 15.69 7.96 2.08
N TRP A 50 15.45 9.28 2.04
CA TRP A 50 14.14 9.85 1.69
C TRP A 50 13.72 9.56 0.25
N LEU A 51 14.68 9.47 -0.68
CA LEU A 51 14.41 9.10 -2.07
C LEU A 51 13.91 7.65 -2.15
N ILE A 52 14.51 6.74 -1.38
CA ILE A 52 14.05 5.35 -1.28
C ILE A 52 12.61 5.31 -0.73
N VAL A 53 12.32 6.05 0.34
CA VAL A 53 10.95 6.15 0.90
C VAL A 53 9.97 6.67 -0.16
N ALA A 54 10.34 7.70 -0.92
CA ALA A 54 9.51 8.24 -1.98
C ALA A 54 9.18 7.18 -3.05
N LEU A 55 10.18 6.41 -3.49
CA LEU A 55 9.99 5.34 -4.46
C LEU A 55 9.04 4.25 -3.95
N PHE A 56 9.24 3.77 -2.71
CA PHE A 56 8.36 2.76 -2.12
C PHE A 56 6.93 3.26 -1.93
N ALA A 57 6.74 4.50 -1.49
CA ALA A 57 5.42 5.10 -1.33
C ALA A 57 4.69 5.25 -2.68
N MET A 58 5.40 5.67 -3.73
CA MET A 58 4.84 5.73 -5.09
C MET A 58 4.48 4.33 -5.63
N ALA A 59 5.36 3.35 -5.42
CA ALA A 59 5.11 1.96 -5.82
C ALA A 59 3.89 1.35 -5.09
N ASP A 60 3.75 1.60 -3.79
CA ASP A 60 2.56 1.21 -3.01
C ASP A 60 1.28 1.87 -3.57
N GLY A 61 1.34 3.16 -3.91
CA GLY A 61 0.24 3.86 -4.57
C GLY A 61 -0.17 3.21 -5.89
N VAL A 62 0.79 2.89 -6.75
CA VAL A 62 0.53 2.22 -8.05
C VAL A 62 -0.07 0.83 -7.85
N SER A 63 0.42 0.06 -6.89
CA SER A 63 -0.11 -1.27 -6.54
C SER A 63 -1.58 -1.19 -6.14
N ARG A 64 -1.93 -0.25 -5.24
CA ARG A 64 -3.32 0.03 -4.83
C ARG A 64 -4.22 0.38 -6.00
N HIS A 65 -3.72 1.21 -6.91
CA HIS A 65 -4.51 1.64 -8.07
C HIS A 65 -4.80 0.48 -9.02
N ARG A 66 -3.80 -0.39 -9.28
CA ARG A 66 -3.99 -1.59 -10.11
C ARG A 66 -5.05 -2.51 -9.51
N GLU A 67 -4.97 -2.75 -8.21
CA GLU A 67 -5.92 -3.63 -7.52
C GLU A 67 -7.34 -3.03 -7.51
N TYR A 68 -7.48 -1.73 -7.27
CA TYR A 68 -8.76 -1.02 -7.40
C TYR A 68 -9.38 -1.20 -8.79
N ARG A 69 -8.61 -1.00 -9.88
CA ARG A 69 -9.13 -1.16 -11.25
C ARG A 69 -9.56 -2.60 -11.52
N ARG A 70 -8.79 -3.57 -11.05
CA ARG A 70 -9.10 -5.00 -11.17
C ARG A 70 -10.40 -5.35 -10.46
N ILE A 71 -10.54 -4.96 -9.19
CA ILE A 71 -11.75 -5.22 -8.39
C ILE A 71 -12.96 -4.54 -9.02
N LYS A 72 -12.81 -3.28 -9.44
CA LYS A 72 -13.88 -2.56 -10.10
C LYS A 72 -14.36 -3.27 -11.37
N GLY A 73 -13.44 -3.77 -12.20
CA GLY A 73 -13.79 -4.54 -13.39
C GLY A 73 -14.57 -5.83 -13.04
N MET A 74 -14.14 -6.54 -12.00
CA MET A 74 -14.85 -7.74 -11.53
C MET A 74 -16.26 -7.41 -11.01
N LEU A 75 -16.41 -6.33 -10.24
CA LEU A 75 -17.70 -5.89 -9.72
C LEU A 75 -18.66 -5.44 -10.82
N LEU A 76 -18.17 -4.73 -11.84
CA LEU A 76 -19.00 -4.33 -12.99
C LEU A 76 -19.43 -5.53 -13.84
N LYS A 77 -18.57 -6.55 -13.99
CA LYS A 77 -18.85 -7.72 -14.84
C LYS A 77 -19.73 -8.77 -14.15
N TYR A 78 -19.48 -9.04 -12.87
CA TYR A 78 -20.09 -10.17 -12.15
C TYR A 78 -21.04 -9.73 -11.03
N GLY A 79 -21.13 -8.42 -10.76
CA GLY A 79 -21.83 -7.91 -9.59
C GLY A 79 -21.09 -8.21 -8.28
N PHE A 80 -21.76 -7.94 -7.17
CA PHE A 80 -21.24 -8.24 -5.84
C PHE A 80 -21.31 -9.75 -5.54
N ASN A 81 -20.18 -10.33 -5.13
CA ASN A 81 -20.09 -11.69 -4.59
C ASN A 81 -19.06 -11.71 -3.46
N GLU A 82 -19.39 -12.37 -2.34
CA GLU A 82 -18.50 -12.50 -1.18
C GLU A 82 -17.17 -13.18 -1.54
N ARG A 83 -17.18 -14.12 -2.50
CA ARG A 83 -15.96 -14.78 -3.02
C ARG A 83 -14.98 -13.80 -3.70
N LEU A 84 -15.48 -12.66 -4.19
CA LEU A 84 -14.60 -11.60 -4.74
C LEU A 84 -13.94 -10.79 -3.62
N MET A 85 -14.56 -10.72 -2.44
CA MET A 85 -14.11 -9.91 -1.31
C MET A 85 -13.18 -10.68 -0.36
N GLU A 86 -13.33 -12.00 -0.27
CA GLU A 86 -12.53 -12.87 0.61
C GLU A 86 -11.01 -12.69 0.43
N PRO A 87 -10.44 -12.70 -0.79
CA PRO A 87 -9.00 -12.50 -0.96
C PRO A 87 -8.53 -11.09 -0.55
N LEU A 88 -9.45 -10.12 -0.57
CA LEU A 88 -9.17 -8.70 -0.30
C LEU A 88 -9.18 -8.40 1.21
N ALA A 89 -9.69 -9.31 2.03
CA ALA A 89 -9.71 -9.20 3.48
C ALA A 89 -8.30 -9.17 4.09
N ARG A 90 -7.28 -9.69 3.39
CA ARG A 90 -5.95 -9.97 3.94
C ARG A 90 -5.19 -8.73 4.42
N SER A 91 -5.35 -7.59 3.77
CA SER A 91 -4.63 -6.36 4.10
C SER A 91 -5.54 -5.14 4.02
N ARG A 92 -5.28 -4.14 4.87
CA ARG A 92 -6.03 -2.87 4.85
C ARG A 92 -5.99 -2.20 3.48
N CYS A 93 -4.83 -2.20 2.84
CA CYS A 93 -4.62 -1.67 1.48
C CYS A 93 -5.61 -2.27 0.46
N GLN A 94 -5.78 -3.60 0.48
CA GLN A 94 -6.73 -4.29 -0.39
C GLN A 94 -8.19 -4.03 0.00
N ARG A 95 -8.51 -4.00 1.30
CA ARG A 95 -9.85 -3.67 1.80
C ARG A 95 -10.27 -2.25 1.40
N ASP A 96 -9.38 -1.27 1.54
CA ASP A 96 -9.64 0.12 1.17
C ASP A 96 -9.84 0.25 -0.35
N ALA A 97 -9.01 -0.42 -1.15
CA ALA A 97 -9.17 -0.49 -2.60
C ALA A 97 -10.52 -1.14 -3.00
N ALA A 98 -10.91 -2.22 -2.31
CA ALA A 98 -12.17 -2.93 -2.52
C ALA A 98 -13.39 -2.06 -2.17
N LEU A 99 -13.36 -1.38 -1.03
CA LEU A 99 -14.41 -0.46 -0.60
C LEU A 99 -14.53 0.73 -1.55
N HIS A 100 -13.41 1.25 -2.07
CA HIS A 100 -13.43 2.32 -3.06
C HIS A 100 -14.01 1.84 -4.41
N ALA A 101 -13.60 0.66 -4.88
CA ALA A 101 -14.17 0.05 -6.07
C ALA A 101 -15.68 -0.21 -5.93
N ALA A 102 -16.09 -0.75 -4.79
CA ALA A 102 -17.50 -1.01 -4.48
C ALA A 102 -18.34 0.26 -4.37
N ARG A 103 -17.76 1.36 -3.85
CA ARG A 103 -18.41 2.67 -3.85
C ARG A 103 -18.73 3.16 -5.25
N GLU A 104 -17.77 3.04 -6.17
CA GLU A 104 -17.99 3.47 -7.55
C GLU A 104 -18.85 2.52 -8.38
N SER A 105 -19.03 1.27 -7.95
CA SER A 105 -19.85 0.28 -8.65
C SER A 105 -21.24 0.08 -8.02
N GLY A 106 -21.64 0.89 -7.04
CA GLY A 106 -22.95 0.77 -6.38
C GLY A 106 -23.10 -0.43 -5.43
N HIS A 107 -21.99 -0.97 -4.93
CA HIS A 107 -21.97 -2.15 -4.04
C HIS A 107 -21.34 -1.87 -2.66
N TYR A 108 -21.22 -0.58 -2.28
CA TYR A 108 -20.53 -0.16 -1.06
C TYR A 108 -21.08 -0.83 0.20
N ASP A 109 -22.39 -0.79 0.40
CA ASP A 109 -23.00 -1.29 1.64
C ASP A 109 -22.85 -2.82 1.80
N ARG A 110 -22.89 -3.55 0.68
CA ARG A 110 -22.63 -5.00 0.65
C ARG A 110 -21.17 -5.30 0.97
N ALA A 111 -20.22 -4.59 0.37
CA ALA A 111 -18.80 -4.76 0.67
C ALA A 111 -18.46 -4.36 2.12
N ARG A 112 -19.02 -3.26 2.60
CA ARG A 112 -18.82 -2.78 3.98
C ARG A 112 -19.42 -3.73 5.00
N SER A 113 -20.63 -4.24 4.76
CA SER A 113 -21.25 -5.23 5.65
C SER A 113 -20.45 -6.53 5.68
N TYR A 114 -19.95 -7.00 4.53
CA TYR A 114 -19.07 -8.17 4.47
C TYR A 114 -17.80 -8.00 5.32
N PHE A 115 -17.04 -6.92 5.13
CA PHE A 115 -15.84 -6.69 5.94
C PHE A 115 -16.15 -6.47 7.44
N ARG A 116 -17.29 -5.86 7.78
CA ARG A 116 -17.74 -5.75 9.18
C ARG A 116 -18.09 -7.10 9.79
N LYS A 117 -18.73 -8.01 9.04
CA LYS A 117 -19.01 -9.39 9.50
C LYS A 117 -17.73 -10.16 9.80
N LEU A 118 -16.67 -9.91 9.03
CA LEU A 118 -15.33 -10.46 9.29
C LEU A 118 -14.61 -9.82 10.50
N GLY A 119 -15.21 -8.84 11.17
CA GLY A 119 -14.61 -8.16 12.33
C GLY A 119 -13.74 -6.95 11.98
N TYR A 120 -13.56 -6.63 10.69
CA TYR A 120 -12.77 -5.47 10.30
C TYR A 120 -13.51 -4.16 10.58
N ARG A 121 -12.82 -3.24 11.25
CA ARG A 121 -13.26 -1.87 11.50
C ARG A 121 -12.26 -0.92 10.88
N TRP A 122 -12.66 0.34 10.70
CA TRP A 122 -11.83 1.36 10.05
C TRP A 122 -10.49 1.59 10.78
N TYR A 123 -10.42 1.32 12.08
CA TYR A 123 -9.22 1.43 12.91
C TYR A 123 -8.34 0.16 12.92
N HIS A 124 -8.76 -0.96 12.32
CA HIS A 124 -7.92 -2.16 12.21
C HIS A 124 -6.88 -1.99 11.10
N ILE A 125 -5.73 -1.42 11.49
CA ILE A 125 -4.60 -1.12 10.60
C ILE A 125 -3.79 -2.38 10.27
N LEU A 126 -3.58 -3.24 11.27
CA LEU A 126 -2.75 -4.43 11.16
C LEU A 126 -3.55 -5.62 10.58
N PRO A 127 -2.91 -6.48 9.77
CA PRO A 127 -3.49 -7.77 9.37
C PRO A 127 -3.80 -8.64 10.59
N ASP A 128 -4.84 -9.47 10.55
CA ASP A 128 -5.21 -10.31 11.72
C ASP A 128 -4.09 -11.27 12.12
N THR A 129 -3.30 -11.74 11.15
CA THR A 129 -2.13 -12.59 11.42
C THR A 129 -1.14 -11.93 12.37
N VAL A 130 -1.00 -10.61 12.27
CA VAL A 130 -0.11 -9.81 13.09
C VAL A 130 -0.73 -9.52 14.44
N VAL A 131 -2.02 -9.22 14.48
CA VAL A 131 -2.75 -8.97 15.74
C VAL A 131 -2.72 -10.20 16.63
N HIS A 132 -2.85 -11.41 16.05
CA HIS A 132 -2.76 -12.66 16.79
C HIS A 132 -1.33 -13.15 17.01
N ARG A 133 -0.36 -12.76 16.17
CA ARG A 133 1.06 -13.11 16.31
C ARG A 133 1.95 -11.94 15.88
N PRO A 134 2.37 -11.06 16.81
CA PRO A 134 3.11 -9.84 16.46
C PRO A 134 4.45 -10.12 15.73
N PHE A 135 5.09 -11.26 16.01
CA PHE A 135 6.33 -11.67 15.34
C PHE A 135 6.13 -12.31 13.96
N SER A 136 4.90 -12.45 13.45
CA SER A 136 4.65 -13.09 12.16
C SER A 136 5.13 -12.25 10.96
N PHE A 137 5.38 -10.96 11.12
CA PHE A 137 5.82 -10.08 10.03
C PHE A 137 7.14 -10.51 9.38
N VAL A 138 8.01 -11.16 10.15
CA VAL A 138 9.33 -11.62 9.69
C VAL A 138 9.26 -13.04 9.14
N SER A 139 8.09 -13.70 9.18
CA SER A 139 8.00 -15.08 8.71
C SER A 139 8.09 -15.13 7.18
N PRO A 140 8.89 -16.06 6.62
CA PRO A 140 8.97 -16.27 5.17
C PRO A 140 7.59 -16.56 4.55
N SER A 141 6.69 -17.19 5.32
CA SER A 141 5.31 -17.45 4.91
C SER A 141 4.49 -16.16 4.79
N PHE A 142 4.63 -15.20 5.71
CA PHE A 142 3.96 -13.91 5.63
C PHE A 142 4.45 -13.13 4.41
N LEU A 143 5.77 -13.03 4.23
CA LEU A 143 6.38 -12.34 3.07
C LEU A 143 5.93 -12.95 1.74
N ARG A 144 6.00 -14.28 1.59
CA ARG A 144 5.53 -14.96 0.38
C ARG A 144 4.06 -14.67 0.13
N SER A 145 3.25 -14.63 1.18
CA SER A 145 1.81 -14.47 1.03
C SER A 145 1.36 -13.03 0.78
N SER A 146 2.13 -12.06 1.26
CA SER A 146 1.88 -10.62 1.12
C SER A 146 2.49 -10.05 -0.16
N PHE A 147 3.66 -10.55 -0.58
CA PHE A 147 4.42 -10.00 -1.71
C PHE A 147 4.51 -10.94 -2.94
N MET A 148 4.33 -12.26 -2.77
CA MET A 148 4.38 -13.23 -3.87
C MET A 148 3.19 -14.21 -3.82
N PRO A 149 1.93 -13.72 -3.99
CA PRO A 149 0.77 -14.60 -4.02
C PRO A 149 0.83 -15.52 -5.25
N GLY A 150 1.51 -16.66 -5.10
CA GLY A 150 1.54 -17.73 -6.08
C GLY A 150 0.24 -18.55 -6.03
N LYS A 151 -0.11 -19.20 -7.14
CA LYS A 151 -1.19 -20.19 -7.18
C LYS A 151 -0.90 -21.24 -6.11
N LYS A 152 -1.78 -21.36 -5.09
CA LYS A 152 -1.75 -22.52 -4.20
C LYS A 152 -1.91 -23.75 -5.09
N ALA A 153 -0.95 -24.69 -5.03
CA ALA A 153 -1.15 -26.00 -5.62
C ALA A 153 -2.44 -26.57 -5.02
N ARG A 154 -3.38 -26.92 -5.89
CA ARG A 154 -4.63 -27.58 -5.53
C ARG A 154 -4.21 -28.88 -4.83
N LYS A 155 -4.34 -28.96 -3.50
CA LYS A 155 -4.25 -30.25 -2.83
C LYS A 155 -5.51 -31.00 -3.25
N GLY A 156 -5.32 -31.95 -4.18
CA GLY A 156 -6.35 -32.90 -4.55
C GLY A 156 -6.71 -33.73 -3.32
N LEU A 157 -7.99 -33.69 -2.98
CA LEU A 157 -8.71 -34.76 -2.32
C LEU A 157 -9.67 -35.29 -3.38
#